data_AF-A0A958TLD9-F1
#
_entry.id   AF-A0A958TLD9-F1
#
_cell.length_a   1.000
_cell.length_b   1.000
_cell.length_c   1.000
_cell.angle_alpha   90.00
_cell.angle_beta   90.00
_cell.angle_gamma   90.00
#
_symmetry.space_group_name_H-M   'P 1'
#
loop_
_entity.id
_entity.type
_entity.pdbx_description
1 polymer ?
#
loop_
_entity_poly.entity_id
_entity_poly.type
_entity_poly.pdbx_seq_one_letter_code
_entity_poly.pdbx_strand_id
1 'polypeptide(L)' 'MKEIEIKDKKKFLEENYPFGEVPDLEDIKRCIHCDSIFLVKDFKVFEGESGFQYISCPNAPECDGTVIDWFNVE' A
#
# COMPACT_ATOMS: atom_id res chain seq x y z
N MET A 1 -0.35 -15.96 0.61
CA MET A 1 -0.65 -14.69 -0.09
C MET A 1 0.07 -14.68 -1.42
N LYS A 2 -0.50 -14.03 -2.44
CA LYS A 2 0.10 -13.90 -3.77
C LYS A 2 0.11 -12.43 -4.17
N GLU A 3 1.24 -11.92 -4.65
CA GLU A 3 1.31 -10.59 -5.24
C GLU A 3 0.50 -10.55 -6.54
N ILE A 4 -0.33 -9.52 -6.71
CA ILE A 4 -1.13 -9.27 -7.91
C ILE A 4 -0.81 -7.88 -8.47
N GLU A 5 -0.77 -7.79 -9.79
CA GLU A 5 -0.54 -6.53 -10.47
C GLU A 5 -1.88 -5.80 -10.69
N ILE A 6 -1.92 -4.53 -10.25
CA ILE A 6 -3.07 -3.65 -10.42
C ILE A 6 -2.78 -2.68 -11.57
N LYS A 7 -3.60 -2.73 -12.62
CA LYS A 7 -3.47 -1.87 -13.81
C LYS A 7 -3.74 -0.40 -13.50
N ASP A 8 -4.81 -0.12 -12.77
CA ASP A 8 -5.21 1.24 -12.37
C ASP A 8 -5.05 1.38 -10.86
N LYS A 9 -3.82 1.71 -10.43
CA LYS A 9 -3.49 1.85 -9.01
C LYS A 9 -4.27 3.00 -8.35
N LYS A 10 -4.60 4.05 -9.09
CA LYS A 10 -5.34 5.20 -8.55
C LYS A 10 -6.74 4.76 -8.16
N LYS A 11 -7.47 4.19 -9.11
CA LYS A 11 -8.82 3.69 -8.88
C LYS A 11 -8.86 2.63 -7.77
N PHE A 12 -7.91 1.70 -7.78
CA PHE A 12 -7.85 0.65 -6.76
C PHE A 12 -7.65 1.22 -5.36
N LEU A 13 -6.74 2.19 -5.22
CA LEU A 13 -6.51 2.86 -3.95
C LEU A 13 -7.76 3.60 -3.48
N GLU A 14 -8.43 4.37 -4.35
CA GLU A 14 -9.68 5.07 -4.03
C GLU A 14 -10.81 4.12 -3.57
N GLU A 15 -10.91 2.93 -4.15
CA GLU A 15 -11.96 1.95 -3.82
C GLU A 15 -11.66 1.11 -2.57
N ASN A 16 -10.39 0.94 -2.17
CA ASN A 16 -9.97 -0.01 -1.13
C ASN A 16 -9.25 0.63 0.06
N TYR A 17 -9.02 1.95 0.05
CA TYR A 17 -8.38 2.64 1.16
C TYR A 17 -9.30 2.64 2.40
N PRO A 18 -8.84 2.15 3.56
CA PRO A 18 -9.71 1.92 4.72
C PRO A 18 -9.95 3.18 5.58
N PHE A 19 -9.44 4.34 5.16
CA PHE A 19 -9.53 5.59 5.92
C PHE A 19 -10.27 6.69 5.13
N GLY A 20 -10.28 7.91 5.67
CA GLY A 20 -10.95 9.06 5.08
C GLY A 20 -10.26 9.56 3.81
N GLU A 21 -9.40 10.57 3.95
CA GLU A 21 -8.71 11.18 2.81
C GLU A 21 -7.72 10.19 2.18
N VAL A 22 -7.97 9.83 0.93
CA VAL A 22 -7.13 8.92 0.13
C VAL A 22 -5.91 9.70 -0.36
N PRO A 23 -4.68 9.20 -0.14
CA PRO A 23 -3.49 9.88 -0.60
C PRO A 23 -3.36 9.82 -2.13
N ASP A 24 -2.73 10.83 -2.73
CA ASP A 24 -2.38 10.80 -4.15
C ASP A 24 -1.27 9.77 -4.41
N LEU A 25 -1.19 9.26 -5.63
CA LEU A 25 -0.15 8.33 -6.05
C LEU A 25 1.26 8.93 -5.97
N GLU A 26 1.38 10.25 -6.08
CA GLU A 26 2.64 10.98 -5.96
C GLU A 26 2.93 11.44 -4.52
N ASP A 27 2.06 11.15 -3.55
CA ASP A 27 2.36 11.42 -2.14
C ASP A 27 3.51 10.54 -1.64
N ILE A 28 4.29 11.09 -0.71
CA ILE A 28 5.37 10.37 -0.04
C ILE A 28 4.88 9.86 1.32
N LYS A 29 5.13 8.58 1.59
CA LYS A 29 4.83 7.95 2.89
C LYS A 29 6.06 7.24 3.43
N ARG A 30 6.09 7.05 4.75
CA ARG A 30 7.03 6.16 5.43
C ARG A 30 6.28 4.99 6.06
N CYS A 31 6.85 3.78 5.97
CA CYS A 31 6.33 2.61 6.66
C CYS A 31 7.00 2.45 8.03
N ILE A 32 6.22 2.25 9.11
CA ILE A 32 6.78 2.08 10.47
C ILE A 32 7.58 0.78 10.67
N HIS A 33 7.37 -0.23 9.83
CA HIS A 33 8.01 -1.54 10.00
C HIS A 33 9.46 -1.59 9.49
N CYS A 34 9.75 -0.88 8.39
CA CYS A 34 11.05 -0.93 7.73
C CYS A 34 11.69 0.45 7.52
N ASP A 35 11.03 1.52 7.99
CA ASP A 35 11.47 2.92 7.82
C ASP A 35 11.68 3.40 6.38
N SER A 36 11.25 2.60 5.40
CA SER A 36 11.34 2.96 4.00
C SER A 36 10.44 4.15 3.70
N ILE A 37 10.99 5.14 3.01
CA ILE A 37 10.28 6.27 2.42
C ILE A 37 10.04 5.93 0.94
N PHE A 38 8.79 6.06 0.48
CA PHE A 38 8.38 5.66 -0.86
C PHE A 38 7.23 6.53 -1.38
N LEU A 39 7.04 6.53 -2.70
CA LEU A 39 5.86 7.13 -3.32
C LEU A 39 4.69 6.16 -3.20
N VAL A 40 3.49 6.65 -2.91
CA VAL A 40 2.30 5.80 -2.75
C VAL A 40 2.13 4.87 -3.96
N LYS A 41 2.36 5.33 -5.19
CA LYS A 41 2.28 4.50 -6.41
C LYS A 41 3.12 3.22 -6.40
N ASP A 42 4.13 3.13 -5.54
CA ASP A 42 5.00 1.96 -5.44
C ASP A 42 4.39 0.83 -4.59
N PHE A 43 3.20 1.03 -4.00
CA PHE A 43 2.53 0.00 -3.21
C PHE A 43 2.35 -1.30 -4.00
N LYS A 44 2.40 -2.42 -3.28
CA LYS A 44 2.08 -3.74 -3.80
C LYS A 44 0.71 -4.18 -3.33
N VAL A 45 0.06 -5.07 -4.08
CA VAL A 45 -1.20 -5.69 -3.65
C VAL A 45 -1.00 -7.18 -3.50
N PHE A 46 -1.40 -7.71 -2.35
CA PHE A 46 -1.40 -9.13 -2.08
C PHE A 46 -2.81 -9.64 -1.92
N GLU A 47 -3.11 -10.79 -2.51
CA GLU A 47 -4.38 -11.49 -2.32
C GLU A 47 -4.18 -12.67 -1.35
N GLY A 48 -5.02 -12.72 -0.32
CA GLY A 48 -5.11 -13.83 0.64
C GLY A 48 -5.97 -14.99 0.12
N GLU A 49 -5.97 -16.10 0.84
CA GLU A 49 -6.72 -17.32 0.45
C GLU A 49 -8.24 -17.11 0.40
N SER A 50 -8.76 -16.14 1.14
CA SER A 50 -10.17 -15.73 1.13
C SER A 50 -10.54 -14.81 -0.03
N GLY A 51 -9.59 -14.44 -0.88
CA GLY A 51 -9.75 -13.40 -1.91
C GLY A 51 -9.67 -11.97 -1.38
N PHE A 52 -9.40 -11.78 -0.08
CA PHE A 52 -9.19 -10.45 0.48
C PHE A 52 -7.87 -9.87 -0.01
N GLN A 53 -7.89 -8.59 -0.43
CA GLN A 53 -6.75 -7.89 -1.00
C GLN A 53 -6.18 -6.89 -0.01
N TYR A 54 -4.85 -6.86 0.10
CA TYR A 54 -4.11 -6.02 1.01
C TYR A 54 -3.25 -5.03 0.22
N ILE A 55 -3.36 -3.75 0.56
CA ILE A 55 -2.43 -2.71 0.09
C ILE A 55 -1.21 -2.76 1.02
N SER A 56 -0.04 -3.11 0.45
CA SER A 56 1.17 -3.44 1.19
C SER A 56 2.34 -2.53 0.83
N CYS A 57 3.28 -2.41 1.78
CA CYS A 57 4.55 -1.72 1.63
C CYS A 57 5.28 -2.20 0.34
N PRO A 58 5.98 -1.31 -0.39
CA PRO A 58 6.75 -1.71 -1.58
C PRO A 58 7.82 -2.77 -1.30
N ASN A 59 8.33 -2.80 -0.06
CA ASN A 59 9.32 -3.79 0.40
C ASN A 59 8.69 -5.13 0.82
N ALA A 60 7.39 -5.35 0.63
CA ALA A 60 6.81 -6.67 0.76
C ALA A 60 7.36 -7.62 -0.33
N PRO A 61 7.59 -8.91 -0.04
CA PRO A 61 7.24 -9.63 1.19
C PRO A 61 8.28 -9.56 2.31
N GLU A 62 9.43 -8.89 2.12
CA GLU A 62 10.44 -8.73 3.17
C GLU A 62 9.94 -7.84 4.33
N CYS A 63 8.99 -6.96 4.05
CA CYS A 63 8.22 -6.17 5.00
C CYS A 63 6.76 -6.63 5.02
N ASP A 64 6.15 -6.70 6.20
CA ASP A 64 4.75 -7.08 6.41
C ASP A 64 3.80 -5.87 6.61
N GLY A 65 4.33 -4.65 6.50
CA GLY A 65 3.55 -3.43 6.63
C GLY A 65 2.48 -3.28 5.55
N THR A 66 1.29 -2.86 5.97
CA THR A 66 0.15 -2.54 5.12
C THR A 66 -0.14 -1.05 5.12
N VAL A 67 -1.17 -0.62 4.39
CA VAL A 67 -1.59 0.78 4.29
C VAL A 67 -1.87 1.45 5.64
N ILE A 68 -2.20 0.68 6.67
CA ILE A 68 -2.44 1.23 8.02
C ILE A 68 -1.14 1.67 8.73
N ASP A 69 -0.01 1.19 8.23
CA ASP A 69 1.32 1.39 8.80
C ASP A 69 2.09 2.54 8.15
N TRP A 70 1.39 3.31 7.30
CA TRP A 70 1.96 4.39 6.52
C TRP A 70 1.66 5.74 7.16
N PHE A 71 2.67 6.58 7.29
CA PHE A 71 2.55 7.92 7.85
C PHE A 71 3.18 8.97 6.93
N ASN A 72 2.71 10.21 7.09
CA ASN A 72 3.24 11.35 6.35
C ASN A 72 4.70 11.61 6.75
N VAL A 73 5.51 11.94 5.75
CA VAL A 73 6.84 12.49 5.97
C VAL A 73 6.69 14.01 5.97
N GLU A 74 7.13 14.67 7.04
CA GLU A 74 7.16 16.14 7.16
C GLU A 74 8.19 16.79 6.22
#